data_AF-A0A7K1ERL5-F1
#
_entry.id   AF-A0A7K1ERL5-F1
#
_cell.length_a   1.000
_cell.length_b   1.000
_cell.length_c   1.000
_cell.angle_alpha   90.00
_cell.angle_beta   90.00
_cell.angle_gamma   90.00
#
_symmetry.space_group_name_H-M   'P 1'
#
loop_
_entity.id
_entity.type
_entity.pdbx_description
1 polymer ?
#
loop_
_entity_poly.entity_id
_entity_poly.type
_entity_poly.pdbx_seq_one_letter_code
_entity_poly.pdbx_strand_id
1 'polypeptide(L)' 'MPLDFTAIDFETANVAPASACAVGLVRVRDSKPVATLELLFRPPIPHDWFSEGNIRVHGITPEHVKDAPMYSEVIGQML' A
#
# COMPACT_ATOMS: atom_id res chain seq x y z
N MET A 1 -4.47 6.06 -29.54
CA MET A 1 -4.57 7.07 -28.48
C MET A 1 -3.63 6.65 -27.37
N PRO A 2 -2.75 7.54 -26.88
CA PRO A 2 -1.88 7.22 -25.75
C PRO A 2 -2.72 7.11 -24.46
N LEU A 3 -2.22 6.34 -23.47
CA LEU A 3 -2.99 5.92 -22.29
C LEU A 3 -2.69 6.79 -21.06
N ASP A 4 -3.76 7.17 -20.37
CA ASP A 4 -3.71 7.88 -19.09
C ASP A 4 -4.37 7.03 -18.00
N PHE A 5 -3.60 6.61 -17.01
CA PHE A 5 -4.10 5.82 -15.88
C PHE A 5 -3.22 5.98 -14.64
N THR A 6 -3.61 5.33 -13.55
CA THR A 6 -2.76 5.13 -12.37
C THR A 6 -2.74 3.64 -12.08
N ALA A 7 -1.57 3.02 -12.08
CA ALA A 7 -1.40 1.67 -11.54
C ALA A 7 -1.34 1.77 -10.01
N ILE A 8 -2.04 0.87 -9.33
CA ILE A 8 -2.12 0.82 -7.87
C ILE A 8 -1.91 -0.64 -7.47
N ASP A 9 -1.05 -0.86 -6.49
CA ASP A 9 -0.78 -2.17 -5.92
C ASP A 9 -0.72 -2.06 -4.39
N PHE A 10 -1.43 -2.96 -3.70
CA PHE A 10 -1.51 -2.96 -2.23
C PHE A 10 -0.94 -4.26 -1.69
N GLU A 11 -0.11 -4.13 -0.66
CA GLU A 11 0.33 -5.28 0.13
C GLU A 11 -0.51 -5.42 1.39
N THR A 12 -0.79 -6.67 1.78
CA THR A 12 -1.63 -6.97 2.94
C THR A 12 -0.81 -7.56 4.08
N ALA A 13 -1.12 -7.17 5.31
CA ALA A 13 -0.47 -7.70 6.51
C ALA A 13 -0.91 -9.15 6.81
N ASN A 14 -2.13 -9.52 6.43
CA ASN A 14 -2.70 -10.84 6.65
C ASN A 14 -3.67 -11.25 5.53
N VAL A 15 -4.39 -12.35 5.73
CA VAL A 15 -5.32 -12.91 4.73
C VAL A 15 -6.58 -12.06 4.49
N ALA A 16 -6.87 -11.10 5.37
CA ALA A 16 -8.00 -10.20 5.19
C ALA A 16 -7.64 -9.15 4.12
N PRO A 17 -8.45 -8.98 3.07
CA PRO A 17 -8.23 -7.93 2.06
C PRO A 17 -8.21 -6.51 2.64
N ALA A 18 -8.85 -6.31 3.80
CA ALA A 18 -8.87 -5.04 4.51
C ALA A 18 -7.59 -4.74 5.32
N SER A 19 -6.59 -5.63 5.32
CA SER A 19 -5.35 -5.50 6.09
C SER A 19 -4.21 -4.79 5.33
N ALA A 20 -4.53 -3.93 4.38
CA ALA A 20 -3.53 -3.21 3.61
C ALA A 20 -2.51 -2.51 4.53
N CYS A 21 -1.23 -2.68 4.24
CA CYS A 21 -0.12 -2.14 5.05
C CYS A 21 0.93 -1.38 4.22
N ALA A 22 0.86 -1.50 2.91
CA ALA A 22 1.61 -0.68 1.97
C ALA A 22 0.82 -0.43 0.71
N VAL A 23 1.18 0.62 -0.02
CA VAL A 23 0.70 0.88 -1.37
C VAL A 23 1.84 1.39 -2.25
N GLY A 24 1.86 0.94 -3.50
CA GLY A 24 2.61 1.53 -4.60
C GLY A 24 1.64 2.14 -5.61
N LEU A 25 1.90 3.37 -6.03
CA LEU A 25 1.16 4.04 -7.11
C LEU A 25 2.11 4.52 -8.20
N VAL A 26 1.73 4.31 -9.46
CA VAL A 26 2.42 4.88 -10.62
C VAL A 26 1.41 5.61 -11.50
N ARG A 27 1.57 6.93 -11.62
CA ARG A 27 0.75 7.74 -12.52
C ARG A 27 1.35 7.72 -13.91
N VAL A 28 0.53 7.35 -14.89
CA VAL A 28 0.92 7.26 -16.30
C VAL A 28 0.15 8.31 -17.09
N ARG A 29 0.86 9.11 -17.88
CA ARG A 29 0.31 10.06 -18.84
C ARG A 29 0.99 9.91 -20.18
N ASP A 30 0.22 9.95 -21.25
CA ASP A 30 0.70 9.70 -22.60
C ASP A 30 1.50 8.38 -22.72
N SER A 31 1.02 7.33 -22.05
CA SER A 31 1.68 6.01 -21.94
C SER A 31 3.08 6.05 -21.28
N LYS A 32 3.44 7.11 -20.55
CA LYS A 32 4.71 7.24 -19.81
C LYS A 32 4.48 7.45 -18.32
N PRO A 33 5.26 6.82 -17.43
CA PRO A 33 5.24 7.13 -16.00
C PRO A 33 5.65 8.60 -15.77
N VAL A 34 4.84 9.33 -15.00
CA VAL A 34 5.09 10.75 -14.68
C VAL A 34 5.20 11.03 -13.18
N ALA A 35 4.72 10.11 -12.33
CA ALA A 35 4.88 10.20 -10.88
C ALA A 35 4.80 8.81 -10.25
N THR A 36 5.50 8.64 -9.13
CA THR A 36 5.43 7.45 -8.28
C THR A 36 5.20 7.86 -6.83
N LEU A 37 4.48 7.02 -6.08
CA LEU A 37 4.26 7.16 -4.65
C LEU A 37 4.34 5.78 -4.01
N GLU A 38 5.10 5.67 -2.93
CA GLU A 38 5.24 4.46 -2.13
C GLU A 38 5.02 4.84 -0.68
N LEU A 39 4.11 4.13 -0.01
CA LEU A 39 3.77 4.41 1.38
C LEU A 39 3.65 3.12 2.18
N LEU A 40 4.22 3.14 3.38
CA LEU A 40 3.94 2.19 4.45
C LEU A 40 2.96 2.83 5.43
N PHE A 41 2.00 2.06 5.93
CA PHE A 41 1.03 2.51 6.91
C PHE A 41 0.55 1.36 7.78
N ARG A 42 0.06 1.70 8.98
CA ARG A 42 -0.54 0.71 9.87
C ARG A 42 -1.86 0.22 9.30
N PRO A 43 -2.10 -1.12 9.27
CA PRO A 43 -3.36 -1.65 8.78
C PRO A 43 -4.54 -1.17 9.65
N PRO A 44 -5.74 -1.04 9.07
CA PRO A 44 -6.94 -0.71 9.82
C PRO A 44 -7.25 -1.74 10.91
N ILE A 45 -7.64 -1.29 12.10
CA ILE A 45 -8.22 -2.15 13.14
C ILE A 45 -9.60 -2.65 12.64
N PRO A 46 -9.97 -3.94 12.84
CA PRO A 46 -9.30 -4.98 13.65
C PRO A 46 -8.36 -5.91 12.87
N HIS A 47 -7.85 -5.46 11.71
CA HIS A 47 -7.03 -6.25 10.80
C HIS A 47 -5.52 -5.94 10.92
N ASP A 48 -5.08 -5.34 12.02
CA ASP A 48 -3.73 -4.84 12.29
C ASP A 48 -2.70 -5.90 12.71
N TRP A 49 -3.05 -7.18 12.62
CA TRP A 49 -2.15 -8.30 12.89
C TRP A 49 -1.43 -8.77 11.62
N PHE A 50 -0.26 -9.39 11.78
CA PHE A 50 0.54 -9.86 10.64
C PHE A 50 0.62 -11.39 10.62
N SER A 51 0.33 -11.98 9.46
CA SER A 51 0.50 -13.41 9.23
C SER A 51 1.91 -13.70 8.72
N GLU A 52 2.53 -14.80 9.18
CA GLU A 52 3.85 -15.18 8.67
C GLU A 52 3.86 -15.44 7.16
N GLY A 53 2.75 -15.92 6.60
CA GLY A 53 2.61 -16.16 5.16
C GLY A 53 2.74 -14.86 4.37
N ASN A 54 2.00 -13.83 4.77
CA ASN A 54 2.06 -12.51 4.16
C ASN A 54 3.44 -11.87 4.37
N ILE A 55 4.03 -11.97 5.56
CA ILE A 55 5.39 -11.48 5.81
C ILE A 55 6.39 -12.14 4.86
N ARG A 56 6.29 -13.46 4.62
CA ARG A 56 7.20 -14.16 3.69
C ARG A 56 7.06 -13.72 2.24
N VAL A 57 5.84 -13.40 1.80
CA VAL A 57 5.59 -12.96 0.41
C VAL A 57 5.96 -11.49 0.22
N HIS A 58 5.52 -10.62 1.12
CA HIS A 58 5.62 -9.16 0.97
C HIS A 58 6.88 -8.57 1.62
N GLY A 59 7.51 -9.28 2.56
CA GLY A 59 8.68 -8.79 3.30
C GLY A 59 8.39 -7.70 4.33
N ILE A 60 7.11 -7.35 4.55
CA ILE A 60 6.70 -6.30 5.48
C ILE A 60 6.41 -6.90 6.86
N THR A 61 7.13 -6.45 7.88
CA THR A 61 6.94 -6.88 9.27
C THR A 61 6.18 -5.83 10.07
N PRO A 62 5.59 -6.19 11.23
CA PRO A 62 4.99 -5.21 12.15
C PRO A 62 5.94 -4.06 12.51
N GLU A 63 7.24 -4.34 12.64
CA GLU A 63 8.27 -3.36 12.98
C GLU A 63 8.41 -2.26 11.91
N HIS A 64 8.22 -2.60 10.63
CA HIS A 64 8.29 -1.63 9.53
C HIS A 64 7.16 -0.60 9.58
N VAL A 65 6.01 -0.95 10.16
CA VAL A 65 4.83 -0.07 10.20
C VAL A 65 4.53 0.50 11.59
N LYS A 66 5.29 0.13 12.63
CA LYS A 66 4.95 0.48 14.02
C LYS A 66 4.80 1.99 14.25
N ASP A 67 5.65 2.78 13.60
CA ASP A 67 5.68 4.25 13.68
C ASP A 67 5.09 4.90 12.42
N ALA A 68 4.56 4.09 11.50
CA ALA A 68 3.94 4.57 10.28
C ALA A 68 2.56 5.18 10.59
N PRO A 69 2.10 6.13 9.76
CA PRO A 69 0.75 6.68 9.88
C PRO A 69 -0.31 5.57 9.72
N MET A 70 -1.51 5.80 10.23
CA MET A 70 -2.67 4.95 9.94
C MET A 70 -3.12 5.16 8.49
N TYR A 71 -3.74 4.15 7.89
CA TYR A 71 -4.33 4.26 6.55
C TYR A 71 -5.20 5.52 6.35
N SER A 72 -6.01 5.88 7.35
CA SER A 72 -6.87 7.08 7.33
C SER A 72 -6.11 8.41 7.22
N GLU A 73 -4.84 8.44 7.63
CA GLU A 73 -3.99 9.64 7.59
C GLU A 73 -3.29 9.79 6.24
N VAL A 74 -3.12 8.69 5.49
CA VAL A 74 -2.39 8.68 4.21
C VAL A 74 -3.29 8.60 2.98
N ILE A 75 -4.54 8.18 3.11
CA ILE A 75 -5.45 8.01 1.96
C ILE A 75 -5.59 9.29 1.13
N GLY A 76 -5.56 10.46 1.77
CA GLY A 76 -5.62 11.76 1.08
C GLY A 76 -4.42 12.05 0.18
N GLN A 77 -3.28 11.39 0.40
CA GLN A 77 -2.09 11.51 -0.45
C GLN A 77 -2.19 10.67 -1.73
N MET A 78 -3.14 9.72 -1.78
CA MET A 78 -3.33 8.80 -2.91
C MET A 78 -4.33 9.33 -3.97
N LEU A 79 -5.11 10.36 -3.62
CA LEU A 79 -6.12 11.02 -4.46
C LEU A 79 -5.49 12.11 -5.34
#